data_AF-A0A3D9CA30-F1
#
_entry.id   AF-A0A3D9CA30-F1
#
_cell.length_a   1.000
_cell.length_b   1.000
_cell.length_c   1.000
_cell.angle_alpha   90.00
_cell.angle_beta   90.00
_cell.angle_gamma   90.00
#
_symmetry.space_group_name_H-M   'P 1'
#
loop_
_entity.id
_entity.type
_entity.pdbx_description
1 polymer ?
#
loop_
_entity_poly.entity_id
_entity_poly.type
_entity_poly.pdbx_seq_one_letter_code
_entity_poly.pdbx_strand_id
1 'polypeptide(L)'
;MTENQLLKELISLEEQLVTLKIQRDLNYTDNLLQTEQEISNVENEILETKEHLIRCSNKKDSEQAKFLIIEQFQKYIDEINKKPDYLNLSRSQGMTKNIVFGLICKDIYYLVQDRAYGIHIPAYLIYTSDTADSVNKRDLVDFLLSEIRVVRSINDPDYVKLRQYFQEFKERILNKFN
;
A
#
# COMPACT_ATOMS: atom_id res chain seq x y z
N MET A 1 4.33 16.97 18.14
CA MET A 1 3.82 16.53 16.82
C MET A 1 3.09 15.21 17.01
N THR A 2 1.93 15.01 16.38
CA THR A 2 1.21 13.71 16.43
C THR A 2 1.81 12.72 15.43
N GLU A 3 1.50 11.42 15.58
CA GLU A 3 1.93 10.38 14.64
C GLU A 3 1.46 10.68 13.21
N ASN A 4 0.19 11.07 13.04
CA ASN A 4 -0.36 11.52 11.76
C ASN A 4 0.39 12.74 11.17
N GLN A 5 0.73 13.75 11.98
CA GLN A 5 1.49 14.91 11.50
C GLN A 5 2.88 14.52 11.00
N LEU A 6 3.58 13.64 11.74
CA LEU A 6 4.87 13.09 11.31
C LEU A 6 4.75 12.27 10.01
N LEU A 7 3.64 11.55 9.83
CA LEU A 7 3.38 10.82 8.59
C LEU A 7 3.18 11.78 7.40
N LYS A 8 2.42 12.86 7.58
CA LYS A 8 2.24 13.89 6.53
C LYS A 8 3.55 14.55 6.16
N GLU A 9 4.37 14.88 7.15
CA GLU A 9 5.71 15.42 6.95
C GLU A 9 6.58 14.44 6.16
N LEU A 10 6.60 13.16 6.56
CA LEU A 10 7.34 12.13 5.84
C LEU A 10 6.91 12.03 4.36
N ILE A 11 5.61 12.04 4.09
CA ILE A 11 5.08 11.97 2.72
C ILE A 11 5.52 13.20 1.91
N SER A 12 5.41 14.40 2.50
CA SER A 12 5.83 15.65 1.85
C SER A 12 7.32 15.64 1.50
N LEU A 13 8.17 15.16 2.42
CA LEU A 13 9.61 15.06 2.20
C LEU A 13 9.95 14.04 1.09
N GLU A 14 9.25 12.90 1.06
CA GLU A 14 9.43 11.91 0.00
C GLU A 14 8.99 12.43 -1.38
N GLU A 15 7.88 13.17 -1.44
CA GLU A 15 7.43 13.84 -2.68
C GLU A 15 8.48 14.88 -3.13
N GLN A 16 8.99 15.70 -2.22
CA GLN A 16 10.06 16.67 -2.50
C GLN A 16 11.33 15.97 -3.00
N LEU A 17 11.75 14.88 -2.37
CA LEU A 17 12.93 14.12 -2.79
C LEU A 17 12.79 13.59 -4.22
N VAL A 18 11.61 13.07 -4.57
CA VAL A 18 11.32 12.60 -5.94
C VAL A 18 11.40 13.76 -6.93
N THR A 19 10.81 14.92 -6.60
CA THR A 19 10.89 16.12 -7.45
C THR A 19 12.33 16.56 -7.67
N LEU A 20 13.14 16.64 -6.61
CA LEU A 20 14.55 17.03 -6.70
C LEU A 20 15.37 16.05 -7.56
N LYS A 21 15.14 14.74 -7.39
CA LYS A 21 15.81 13.71 -8.20
C LYS A 21 15.46 13.82 -9.68
N ILE A 22 14.19 14.07 -10.02
CA ILE A 22 13.76 14.31 -11.40
C ILE A 22 14.41 15.58 -11.97
N GLN A 23 14.43 16.68 -11.21
CA GLN A 23 15.05 17.94 -11.65
C GLN A 23 16.54 17.77 -11.94
N ARG A 24 17.26 17.04 -11.08
CA ARG A 24 18.67 16.66 -11.30
C ARG A 24 18.82 15.84 -12.57
N ASP A 25 18.03 14.78 -12.73
CA ASP A 25 18.16 13.82 -13.84
C ASP A 25 17.84 14.45 -15.21
N LEU A 26 16.94 15.43 -15.22
CA LEU A 26 16.58 16.19 -16.42
C LEU A 26 17.45 17.45 -16.61
N ASN A 27 18.44 17.66 -15.74
CA ASN A 27 19.34 18.82 -15.74
C ASN A 27 18.59 20.16 -15.77
N TYR A 28 17.45 20.25 -15.07
CA TYR A 28 16.65 21.47 -14.95
C TYR A 28 17.26 22.51 -14.01
N THR A 29 18.40 22.21 -13.39
CA THR A 29 19.03 23.06 -12.37
C THR A 29 20.37 23.59 -12.89
N ASP A 30 20.56 24.90 -12.83
CA ASP A 30 21.83 25.56 -13.22
C ASP A 30 23.00 25.21 -12.29
N ASN A 31 22.71 24.64 -11.10
CA ASN A 31 23.70 24.31 -10.07
C ASN A 31 23.49 22.90 -9.51
N LEU A 32 24.06 21.89 -10.19
CA LEU A 32 23.99 20.48 -9.80
C LEU A 32 24.47 20.21 -8.37
N LEU A 33 25.54 20.89 -7.93
CA LEU A 33 26.12 20.70 -6.59
C LEU A 33 25.14 21.12 -5.49
N GLN A 34 24.43 22.22 -5.69
CA GLN A 34 23.39 22.65 -4.76
C GLN A 34 22.23 21.65 -4.70
N THR A 35 21.77 21.18 -5.87
CA THR A 35 20.71 20.16 -5.96
C THR A 35 21.09 18.86 -5.25
N GLU A 36 22.33 18.40 -5.40
CA GLU A 36 22.83 17.21 -4.69
C GLU A 36 22.85 17.40 -3.18
N GLN A 37 23.22 18.60 -2.71
CA GLN A 37 23.21 18.92 -1.29
C GLN A 37 21.79 18.99 -0.73
N GLU A 38 20.84 19.57 -1.47
CA GLU A 38 19.42 19.58 -1.10
C GLU A 38 18.84 18.16 -1.04
N ILE A 39 19.15 17.30 -2.01
CA ILE A 39 18.78 15.87 -2.00
C ILE A 39 19.28 15.19 -0.71
N SER A 40 20.55 15.39 -0.37
CA SER A 40 21.16 14.80 0.84
C SER A 40 20.48 15.30 2.12
N ASN A 41 20.15 16.59 2.20
CA ASN A 41 19.44 17.16 3.35
C ASN A 41 18.05 16.55 3.50
N VAL A 42 17.27 16.46 2.42
CA VAL A 42 15.92 15.84 2.46
C VAL A 42 16.01 14.35 2.82
N GLU A 43 17.01 13.62 2.32
CA GLU A 43 17.23 12.22 2.70
C GLU A 43 17.50 12.06 4.20
N ASN A 44 18.26 12.97 4.81
CA ASN A 44 18.48 12.98 6.26
C ASN A 44 17.20 13.31 7.04
N GLU A 45 16.44 14.33 6.63
CA GLU A 45 15.17 14.70 7.25
C GLU A 45 14.14 13.55 7.19
N ILE A 46 14.12 12.79 6.10
CA ILE A 46 13.30 11.57 5.98
C ILE A 46 13.71 10.53 7.03
N LEU A 47 15.01 10.30 7.22
CA LEU A 47 15.50 9.34 8.22
C LEU A 47 15.14 9.78 9.64
N GLU A 48 15.32 11.06 9.97
CA GLU A 48 14.93 11.63 11.26
C GLU A 48 13.42 11.52 11.51
N THR A 49 12.61 11.83 10.49
CA THR A 49 11.15 11.72 10.58
C THR A 49 10.70 10.27 10.79
N LYS A 50 11.36 9.30 10.14
CA LYS A 50 11.11 7.87 10.38
C LYS A 50 11.46 7.46 11.82
N GLU A 51 12.59 7.91 12.35
CA GLU A 51 12.95 7.67 13.75
C GLU A 51 11.94 8.28 14.73
N HIS A 52 11.47 9.50 14.45
CA HIS A 52 10.41 10.13 15.24
C HIS A 52 9.09 9.37 15.15
N LEU A 53 8.71 8.87 13.96
CA LEU A 53 7.54 8.00 13.80
C LEU A 53 7.68 6.74 14.64
N ILE A 54 8.83 6.07 14.61
CA ILE A 54 9.10 4.85 15.40
C ILE A 54 9.01 5.13 16.90
N ARG A 55 9.59 6.24 17.37
CA ARG A 55 9.65 6.60 18.80
C ARG A 55 8.40 7.30 19.32
N CYS A 56 7.47 7.69 18.44
CA CYS A 56 6.24 8.36 18.84
C CYS A 56 5.46 7.50 19.86
N SER A 57 5.14 8.06 21.02
CA SER A 57 4.52 7.30 22.12
C SER A 57 3.05 6.97 21.88
N ASN A 58 2.34 7.82 21.11
CA ASN A 58 0.95 7.59 20.76
C ASN A 58 0.86 6.91 19.38
N LYS A 59 0.58 5.61 19.37
CA LYS A 59 0.46 4.76 18.17
C LYS A 59 -0.97 4.57 17.68
N LYS A 60 -1.92 5.34 18.21
CA LYS A 60 -3.35 5.13 17.94
C LYS A 60 -3.67 5.14 16.44
N ASP A 61 -2.99 5.99 15.67
CA ASP A 61 -3.27 6.15 14.24
C ASP A 61 -2.76 4.93 13.45
N SER A 62 -1.55 4.46 13.74
CA SER A 62 -0.99 3.24 13.12
C SER A 62 -1.68 1.95 13.59
N GLU A 63 -2.11 1.88 14.86
CA GLU A 63 -2.96 0.79 15.36
C GLU A 63 -4.29 0.72 14.61
N GLN A 64 -4.94 1.88 14.42
CA GLN A 64 -6.17 1.97 13.64
C GLN A 64 -5.93 1.60 12.18
N ALA A 65 -4.84 2.06 11.57
CA ALA A 65 -4.48 1.70 10.20
C ALA A 65 -4.27 0.19 10.04
N LYS A 66 -3.56 -0.45 10.99
CA LYS A 66 -3.39 -1.91 11.04
C LYS A 66 -4.75 -2.63 11.06
N PHE A 67 -5.67 -2.17 11.90
CA PHE A 67 -7.03 -2.73 11.97
C PHE A 67 -7.77 -2.57 10.63
N LEU A 68 -7.72 -1.38 10.03
CA LEU A 68 -8.38 -1.10 8.76
C LEU A 68 -7.81 -1.93 7.60
N ILE A 69 -6.50 -2.21 7.58
CA ILE A 69 -5.90 -3.09 6.55
C ILE A 69 -6.51 -4.49 6.64
N ILE A 70 -6.67 -5.03 7.85
CA ILE A 70 -7.30 -6.34 8.08
C ILE A 70 -8.76 -6.30 7.63
N GLU A 71 -9.50 -5.26 7.99
CA GLU A 71 -10.90 -5.10 7.60
C GLU A 71 -11.05 -4.99 6.08
N GLN A 72 -10.15 -4.26 5.41
CA GLN A 72 -10.15 -4.10 3.96
C GLN A 72 -9.96 -5.45 3.25
N PHE A 73 -9.03 -6.28 3.72
CA PHE A 73 -8.88 -7.64 3.20
C PHE A 73 -10.13 -8.50 3.45
N GLN A 74 -10.76 -8.37 4.64
CA GLN A 74 -11.99 -9.08 4.93
C GLN A 74 -13.12 -8.69 3.98
N LYS A 75 -13.27 -7.39 3.62
CA LYS A 75 -14.27 -6.96 2.64
C LYS A 75 -14.05 -7.58 1.27
N TYR A 76 -12.79 -7.68 0.82
CA TYR A 76 -12.48 -8.38 -0.42
C TYR A 76 -12.88 -9.86 -0.36
N ILE A 77 -12.53 -10.55 0.73
CA ILE A 77 -12.90 -11.95 0.94
C ILE A 77 -14.43 -12.13 0.92
N ASP A 78 -15.15 -11.28 1.65
CA ASP A 78 -16.61 -11.33 1.77
C ASP A 78 -17.28 -11.14 0.39
N GLU A 79 -16.86 -10.12 -0.38
CA GLU A 79 -17.41 -9.87 -1.71
C GLU A 79 -17.08 -10.99 -2.70
N ILE A 80 -15.84 -11.51 -2.70
CA ILE A 80 -15.44 -12.62 -3.56
C ILE A 80 -16.30 -13.86 -3.28
N ASN A 81 -16.56 -14.16 -2.01
CA ASN A 81 -17.31 -15.33 -1.56
C ASN A 81 -18.81 -15.25 -1.78
N LYS A 82 -19.37 -14.09 -2.17
CA LYS A 82 -20.79 -13.99 -2.55
C LYS A 82 -21.14 -14.79 -3.81
N LYS A 83 -20.15 -15.17 -4.61
CA LYS A 83 -20.36 -16.01 -5.80
C LYS A 83 -19.90 -17.45 -5.54
N PRO A 84 -20.45 -18.44 -6.27
CA PRO A 84 -20.01 -19.83 -6.19
C PRO A 84 -18.52 -20.02 -6.54
N ASP A 85 -17.92 -21.10 -6.05
CA ASP A 85 -16.47 -21.37 -6.19
C ASP A 85 -16.04 -21.85 -7.59
N TYR A 86 -16.99 -22.31 -8.41
CA TYR A 86 -16.71 -22.71 -9.78
C TYR A 86 -16.54 -21.53 -10.74
N LEU A 87 -16.87 -20.30 -10.31
CA LEU A 87 -16.62 -19.09 -11.10
C LEU A 87 -15.24 -18.53 -10.77
N ASN A 88 -14.48 -18.11 -11.78
CA ASN A 88 -13.24 -17.41 -11.56
C ASN A 88 -13.45 -15.90 -11.56
N LEU A 89 -12.58 -15.20 -10.83
CA LEU A 89 -12.57 -13.73 -10.82
C LEU A 89 -11.82 -13.23 -12.06
N SER A 90 -12.36 -12.23 -12.74
CA SER A 90 -11.65 -11.58 -13.86
C SER A 90 -10.42 -10.84 -13.36
N ARG A 91 -9.26 -11.05 -13.97
CA ARG A 91 -8.04 -10.29 -13.64
C ARG A 91 -8.15 -8.86 -14.14
N SER A 92 -8.77 -8.71 -15.31
CA SER A 92 -8.92 -7.46 -16.02
C SER A 92 -10.04 -6.59 -15.49
N GLN A 93 -11.03 -7.19 -14.79
CA GLN A 93 -12.28 -6.54 -14.40
C GLN A 93 -12.88 -5.70 -15.54
N GLY A 94 -12.82 -6.21 -16.78
CA GLY A 94 -13.32 -5.52 -17.98
C GLY A 94 -12.52 -4.28 -18.43
N MET A 95 -11.33 -4.07 -17.86
CA MET A 95 -10.44 -2.95 -18.14
C MET A 95 -9.08 -3.43 -18.67
N THR A 96 -8.03 -3.39 -17.84
CA THR A 96 -6.66 -3.78 -18.20
C THR A 96 -6.22 -4.97 -17.36
N LYS A 97 -5.31 -5.78 -17.90
CA LYS A 97 -4.82 -7.00 -17.22
C LYS A 97 -4.35 -6.68 -15.80
N ASN A 98 -4.71 -7.55 -14.85
CA ASN A 98 -4.30 -7.49 -13.43
C ASN A 98 -4.87 -6.31 -12.62
N ILE A 99 -5.86 -5.57 -13.12
CA ILE A 99 -6.43 -4.42 -12.39
C ILE A 99 -6.99 -4.82 -11.02
N VAL A 100 -7.52 -6.03 -10.85
CA VAL A 100 -8.07 -6.48 -9.56
C VAL A 100 -7.04 -6.40 -8.45
N PHE A 101 -5.79 -6.74 -8.74
CA PHE A 101 -4.68 -6.63 -7.79
C PHE A 101 -4.25 -5.18 -7.60
N GLY A 102 -4.25 -4.39 -8.67
CA GLY A 102 -4.02 -2.95 -8.59
C GLY A 102 -5.02 -2.24 -7.66
N LEU A 103 -6.29 -2.63 -7.70
CA LEU A 103 -7.34 -2.12 -6.81
C LEU A 103 -7.06 -2.51 -5.36
N ILE A 104 -6.76 -3.78 -5.08
CA ILE A 104 -6.41 -4.23 -3.73
C ILE A 104 -5.20 -3.45 -3.21
N CYS A 105 -4.13 -3.36 -3.99
CA CYS A 105 -2.92 -2.61 -3.64
C CYS A 105 -3.22 -1.13 -3.37
N LYS A 106 -4.07 -0.50 -4.17
CA LYS A 106 -4.47 0.91 -4.00
C LYS A 106 -5.21 1.13 -2.68
N ASP A 107 -6.14 0.24 -2.34
CA ASP A 107 -6.91 0.36 -1.11
C ASP A 107 -6.01 0.21 0.12
N ILE A 108 -5.07 -0.74 0.11
CA ILE A 108 -4.07 -0.89 1.20
C ILE A 108 -3.11 0.30 1.24
N TYR A 109 -2.66 0.80 0.09
CA TYR A 109 -1.78 1.96 0.00
C TYR A 109 -2.38 3.19 0.70
N TYR A 110 -3.67 3.47 0.50
CA TYR A 110 -4.32 4.61 1.13
C TYR A 110 -4.38 4.52 2.65
N LEU A 111 -4.48 3.31 3.20
CA LEU A 111 -4.49 3.09 4.65
C LEU A 111 -3.11 3.35 5.29
N VAL A 112 -2.02 3.23 4.54
CA VAL A 112 -0.64 3.47 5.04
C VAL A 112 -0.08 4.86 4.68
N GLN A 113 -0.89 5.73 4.06
CA GLN A 113 -0.50 7.04 3.51
C GLN A 113 -1.33 8.20 4.09
N ASP A 114 -1.95 8.01 5.26
CA ASP A 114 -2.87 8.97 5.87
C ASP A 114 -4.09 9.36 5.00
N ARG A 115 -4.43 8.54 4.01
CA ARG A 115 -5.60 8.72 3.15
C ARG A 115 -6.69 7.71 3.50
N ALA A 116 -6.83 7.41 4.79
CA ALA A 116 -7.86 6.51 5.29
C ALA A 116 -9.24 7.17 5.19
N TYR A 117 -9.78 7.26 3.97
CA TYR A 117 -11.16 7.71 3.69
C TYR A 117 -12.22 6.67 4.08
N GLY A 118 -11.86 5.71 4.96
CA GLY A 118 -12.67 4.56 5.33
C GLY A 118 -12.31 3.31 4.54
N ILE A 119 -13.13 2.28 4.72
CA ILE A 119 -13.02 0.98 4.05
C ILE A 119 -13.78 1.03 2.74
N HIS A 120 -13.12 0.64 1.66
CA HIS A 120 -13.74 0.49 0.35
C HIS A 120 -14.37 -0.90 0.23
N ILE A 121 -15.64 -0.98 -0.21
CA ILE A 121 -16.30 -2.26 -0.48
C ILE A 121 -16.18 -2.51 -1.99
N PRO A 122 -15.47 -3.57 -2.44
CA PRO A 122 -15.26 -3.87 -3.84
C PRO A 122 -16.54 -4.45 -4.46
N ALA A 123 -17.51 -3.58 -4.73
CA ALA A 123 -18.77 -3.94 -5.36
C ALA A 123 -18.58 -4.26 -6.85
N TYR A 124 -19.51 -5.07 -7.39
CA TYR A 124 -19.59 -5.38 -8.82
C TYR A 124 -18.34 -6.07 -9.40
N LEU A 125 -17.68 -6.93 -8.60
CA LEU A 125 -16.61 -7.80 -9.09
C LEU A 125 -17.09 -8.60 -10.32
N ILE A 126 -16.30 -8.55 -11.38
CA ILE A 126 -16.56 -9.26 -12.64
C ILE A 126 -15.98 -10.65 -12.54
N TYR A 127 -16.77 -11.64 -12.94
CA TYR A 127 -16.39 -13.04 -12.99
C TYR A 127 -16.33 -13.49 -14.44
N THR A 128 -15.45 -14.44 -14.73
CA THR A 128 -15.17 -14.87 -16.10
C THR A 128 -14.96 -16.39 -16.18
N SER A 129 -15.29 -16.95 -17.32
CA SER A 129 -14.91 -18.31 -17.72
C SER A 129 -13.66 -18.35 -18.60
N ASP A 130 -13.16 -17.18 -19.05
CA ASP A 130 -11.93 -17.08 -19.82
C ASP A 130 -10.73 -17.40 -18.93
N THR A 131 -10.01 -18.48 -19.26
CA THR A 131 -8.86 -18.94 -18.48
C THR A 131 -7.71 -17.94 -18.51
N ALA A 132 -7.52 -17.19 -19.61
CA ALA A 132 -6.44 -16.21 -19.74
C ALA A 132 -6.67 -14.96 -18.87
N ASP A 133 -7.93 -14.63 -18.60
CA ASP A 133 -8.34 -13.53 -17.73
C ASP A 133 -8.81 -14.01 -16.35
N SER A 134 -8.51 -15.26 -15.96
CA SER A 134 -9.02 -15.83 -14.72
C SER A 134 -8.03 -15.75 -13.55
N VAL A 135 -8.56 -15.49 -12.36
CA VAL A 135 -7.94 -15.80 -11.08
C VAL A 135 -8.84 -16.76 -10.33
N ASN A 136 -8.24 -17.83 -9.85
CA ASN A 136 -8.91 -18.76 -8.96
C ASN A 136 -9.28 -18.03 -7.66
N LYS A 137 -10.59 -17.98 -7.35
CA LYS A 137 -11.10 -17.28 -6.17
C LYS A 137 -10.51 -17.82 -4.88
N ARG A 138 -10.40 -19.15 -4.76
CA ARG A 138 -9.90 -19.82 -3.56
C ARG A 138 -8.45 -19.45 -3.30
N ASP A 139 -7.62 -19.46 -4.35
CA ASP A 139 -6.21 -19.05 -4.23
C ASP A 139 -6.08 -17.59 -3.78
N LEU A 140 -6.94 -16.70 -4.30
CA LEU A 140 -6.96 -15.30 -3.88
C LEU A 140 -7.45 -15.14 -2.43
N VAL A 141 -8.51 -15.83 -2.04
CA VAL A 141 -9.02 -15.81 -0.65
C VAL A 141 -7.98 -16.35 0.32
N ASP A 142 -7.34 -17.48 0.01
CA ASP A 142 -6.30 -18.08 0.83
C ASP A 142 -5.08 -17.15 0.95
N PHE A 143 -4.72 -16.47 -0.13
CA PHE A 143 -3.68 -15.42 -0.12
C PHE A 143 -4.07 -14.26 0.80
N LEU A 144 -5.27 -13.69 0.66
CA LEU A 144 -5.72 -12.57 1.51
C LEU A 144 -5.83 -12.97 2.98
N LEU A 145 -6.29 -14.18 3.29
CA LEU A 145 -6.28 -14.74 4.65
C LEU A 145 -4.87 -14.87 5.21
N SER A 146 -3.89 -15.25 4.37
CA SER A 146 -2.48 -15.29 4.78
C SER A 146 -1.94 -13.90 5.07
N GLU A 147 -2.31 -12.89 4.28
CA GLU A 147 -1.90 -11.50 4.48
C GLU A 147 -2.50 -10.90 5.75
N ILE A 148 -3.75 -11.24 6.10
CA ILE A 148 -4.34 -10.91 7.40
C ILE A 148 -3.47 -11.44 8.55
N ARG A 149 -2.93 -12.66 8.44
CA ARG A 149 -2.04 -13.22 9.48
C ARG A 149 -0.72 -12.47 9.57
N VAL A 150 -0.14 -12.09 8.42
CA VAL A 150 1.08 -11.27 8.37
C VAL A 150 0.84 -9.93 9.07
N VAL A 151 -0.22 -9.20 8.71
CA VAL A 151 -0.55 -7.91 9.34
C VAL A 151 -0.78 -8.06 10.83
N ARG A 152 -1.51 -9.09 11.28
CA ARG A 152 -1.75 -9.36 12.70
C ARG A 152 -0.45 -9.52 13.49
N SER A 153 0.58 -10.14 12.89
CA SER A 153 1.88 -10.39 13.52
C SER A 153 2.75 -9.15 13.73
N ILE A 154 2.39 -8.00 13.13
CA ILE A 154 3.10 -6.73 13.34
C ILE A 154 2.83 -6.24 14.77
N ASN A 155 3.75 -6.52 15.69
CA ASN A 155 3.70 -6.02 17.06
C ASN A 155 4.17 -4.57 17.12
N ASP A 156 3.54 -3.78 18.00
CA ASP A 156 3.79 -2.35 18.19
C ASP A 156 3.82 -1.61 16.85
N PRO A 157 2.67 -1.51 16.15
CA PRO A 157 2.63 -0.94 14.82
C PRO A 157 3.10 0.52 14.84
N ASP A 158 3.73 0.91 13.74
CA ASP A 158 4.06 2.27 13.39
C ASP A 158 3.98 2.38 11.87
N TYR A 159 3.86 3.59 11.34
CA TYR A 159 3.71 3.77 9.89
C TYR A 159 4.95 3.35 9.08
N VAL A 160 6.15 3.29 9.66
CA VAL A 160 7.34 2.77 8.95
C VAL A 160 7.14 1.28 8.69
N LYS A 161 6.77 0.50 9.72
CA LYS A 161 6.48 -0.94 9.60
C LYS A 161 5.31 -1.21 8.67
N LEU A 162 4.21 -0.46 8.76
CA LEU A 162 3.03 -0.66 7.91
C LEU A 162 3.33 -0.35 6.44
N ARG A 163 4.13 0.69 6.17
CA ARG A 163 4.56 1.02 4.81
C ARG A 163 5.55 -0.02 4.27
N GLN A 164 6.43 -0.55 5.10
CA GLN A 164 7.29 -1.68 4.73
C GLN A 164 6.45 -2.90 4.38
N TYR A 165 5.50 -3.27 5.23
CA TYR A 165 4.54 -4.36 4.95
C TYR A 165 3.89 -4.19 3.57
N PHE A 166 3.44 -2.97 3.23
CA PHE A 166 2.83 -2.70 1.93
C PHE A 166 3.79 -2.93 0.76
N GLN A 167 5.08 -2.57 0.88
CA GLN A 167 6.06 -2.86 -0.17
C GLN A 167 6.20 -4.38 -0.38
N GLU A 168 6.37 -5.13 0.70
CA GLU A 168 6.50 -6.58 0.63
C GLU A 168 5.21 -7.26 0.16
N PHE A 169 4.04 -6.72 0.50
CA PHE A 169 2.74 -7.19 0.01
C PHE A 169 2.64 -7.10 -1.51
N LYS A 170 3.10 -5.99 -2.12
CA LYS A 170 3.14 -5.84 -3.59
C LYS A 170 4.02 -6.90 -4.24
N GLU A 171 5.15 -7.23 -3.62
CA GLU A 171 6.04 -8.28 -4.12
C GLU A 171 5.37 -9.66 -4.00
N ARG A 172 4.76 -9.96 -2.86
CA ARG A 172 4.07 -11.25 -2.64
C ARG A 172 2.89 -11.45 -3.58
N ILE A 173 2.06 -10.43 -3.81
CA ILE A 173 0.91 -10.55 -4.71
C ILE A 173 1.36 -10.69 -6.17
N LEU A 174 2.41 -9.96 -6.57
CA LEU A 174 3.01 -10.10 -7.90
C LEU A 174 3.59 -11.51 -8.06
N ASN A 175 4.40 -12.00 -7.13
CA ASN A 175 4.99 -13.33 -7.21
C ASN A 175 3.95 -14.46 -7.22
N LYS A 176 2.84 -14.30 -6.48
CA LYS A 176 1.78 -15.32 -6.42
C LYS A 176 0.94 -15.38 -7.69
N PHE A 177 0.71 -14.24 -8.33
CA PHE A 177 -0.28 -14.15 -9.39
C PHE A 177 0.26 -13.73 -10.76
N ASN A 178 1.52 -13.33 -10.95
CA ASN A 178 2.03 -12.83 -12.24
C ASN A 178 1.75 -13.77 -13.43
#